data_AF-A0A1D9NZG6-F1
#
_entry.id   AF-A0A1D9NZG6-F1
#
_cell.length_a   1.000
_cell.length_b   1.000
_cell.length_c   1.000
_cell.angle_alpha   90.00
_cell.angle_beta   90.00
_cell.angle_gamma   90.00
#
_symmetry.space_group_name_H-M   'P 1'
#
loop_
_entity.id
_entity.type
_entity.pdbx_description
1 polymer ?
#
loop_
_entity_poly.entity_id
_entity_poly.type
_entity_poly.pdbx_seq_one_letter_code
_entity_poly.pdbx_strand_id
1 'polypeptide(L)'
;MDTISRYIVMSPKWRKEVAIMFGKKTIMLKPSQVQDFVNAATKCDFDIDIYYNRYVVDAKSILGVFGLDLTKALTVEYNGYNEEFEQYLQSLAIAC
;
A
#
# COMPACT_ATOMS: atom_id res chain seq x y z
N MET A 1 11.98 10.18 8.90
CA MET A 1 11.10 10.32 10.09
C MET A 1 9.70 10.10 9.57
N ASP A 2 9.41 8.83 9.33
CA ASP A 2 8.43 8.45 8.35
C ASP A 2 7.04 8.56 8.98
N THR A 3 6.05 8.89 8.17
CA THR A 3 4.68 9.24 8.59
C THR A 3 4.12 8.22 9.60
N ILE A 4 4.43 6.93 9.41
CA ILE A 4 4.07 5.81 10.30
C ILE A 4 4.54 5.98 11.75
N SER A 5 5.73 6.55 11.98
CA SER A 5 6.27 6.76 13.34
C SER A 5 5.48 7.83 14.11
N ARG A 6 4.88 8.80 13.42
CA ARG A 6 4.01 9.82 14.04
C ARG A 6 2.66 9.24 14.49
N TYR A 7 2.11 8.23 13.81
CA TYR A 7 0.80 7.65 14.13
C TYR A 7 0.78 6.89 15.47
N ILE A 8 1.86 6.18 15.79
CA ILE A 8 1.96 5.35 17.00
C ILE A 8 2.01 6.22 18.27
N VAL A 9 2.54 7.45 18.17
CA VAL A 9 2.66 8.40 19.29
C VAL A 9 1.39 9.24 19.48
N MET A 10 0.40 9.14 18.58
CA MET A 10 -0.82 9.97 18.64
C MET A 10 -1.89 9.42 19.59
N SER A 11 -2.56 10.35 20.27
CA SER A 11 -3.61 10.07 21.24
C SER A 11 -4.84 9.41 20.57
N PRO A 12 -5.60 8.53 21.29
CA PRO A 12 -6.64 7.68 20.70
C PRO A 12 -7.75 8.44 19.95
N LYS A 13 -7.96 9.70 20.31
CA LYS A 13 -8.95 10.60 19.68
C LYS A 13 -8.56 10.95 18.23
N TRP A 14 -7.28 11.16 17.96
CA TRP A 14 -6.80 11.53 16.62
C TRP A 14 -6.68 10.32 15.69
N ARG A 15 -6.43 9.13 16.24
CA ARG A 15 -6.33 7.87 15.45
C ARG A 15 -7.52 7.59 14.55
N LYS A 16 -8.74 8.01 14.92
CA LYS A 16 -9.95 7.78 14.12
C LYS A 16 -10.06 8.76 12.95
N GLU A 17 -9.77 10.04 13.18
CA GLU A 17 -9.82 11.08 12.15
C GLU A 17 -8.80 10.83 11.04
N VAL A 18 -7.56 10.46 11.41
CA VAL A 18 -6.52 10.14 10.43
C VAL A 18 -6.69 8.78 9.76
N ALA A 19 -7.38 7.81 10.37
CA ALA A 19 -7.68 6.53 9.72
C ALA A 19 -8.62 6.69 8.51
N ILE A 20 -9.37 7.78 8.43
CA ILE A 20 -10.29 8.05 7.30
C ILE A 20 -9.50 8.53 6.06
N MET A 21 -8.27 9.03 6.24
CA MET A 21 -7.40 9.49 5.14
C MET A 21 -6.37 8.42 4.67
N PHE A 22 -6.28 7.29 5.38
CA PHE A 22 -5.25 6.26 5.19
C PHE A 22 -5.93 4.96 4.75
N GLY A 23 -5.84 4.67 3.46
CA GLY A 23 -6.35 3.43 2.88
C GLY A 23 -5.39 2.28 3.15
N LYS A 24 -5.93 1.11 3.52
CA LYS A 24 -5.15 -0.10 3.77
C LYS A 24 -5.84 -1.31 3.16
N LYS A 25 -5.14 -2.04 2.29
CA LYS A 25 -5.63 -3.28 1.68
C LYS A 25 -4.58 -4.38 1.68
N THR A 26 -5.04 -5.62 1.79
CA THR A 26 -4.21 -6.81 1.67
C THR A 26 -4.44 -7.44 0.29
N ILE A 27 -3.37 -7.62 -0.47
CA ILE A 27 -3.41 -8.12 -1.85
C ILE A 27 -2.46 -9.32 -2.04
N MET A 28 -2.70 -10.11 -3.09
CA MET A 28 -1.72 -11.05 -3.64
C MET A 28 -1.24 -10.54 -4.99
N LEU A 29 0.07 -10.37 -5.13
CA LEU A 29 0.67 -9.88 -6.36
C LEU A 29 1.48 -10.98 -7.03
N LYS A 30 1.25 -11.23 -8.32
CA LYS A 30 2.10 -12.14 -9.11
C LYS A 30 3.25 -11.38 -9.76
N PRO A 31 4.41 -12.02 -10.04
CA PRO A 31 5.52 -11.37 -10.75
C PRO A 31 5.11 -10.69 -12.07
N SER A 32 4.17 -11.29 -12.81
CA SER A 32 3.63 -10.73 -14.05
C SER A 32 2.79 -9.46 -13.86
N GLN A 33 2.28 -9.21 -12.66
CA GLN A 33 1.42 -8.07 -12.33
C GLN A 33 2.20 -6.92 -11.69
N VAL A 34 3.47 -7.13 -11.32
CA VAL A 34 4.30 -6.11 -10.66
C VAL A 34 4.42 -4.85 -11.49
N GLN A 35 4.64 -4.99 -12.80
CA GLN A 35 4.78 -3.84 -13.68
C GLN A 35 3.48 -3.02 -13.75
N ASP A 36 2.33 -3.68 -13.89
CA ASP A 36 1.02 -3.02 -13.91
C ASP A 36 0.72 -2.34 -12.57
N PHE A 37 1.06 -2.99 -11.45
CA PHE A 37 0.90 -2.44 -10.11
C PHE A 37 1.73 -1.17 -9.91
N VAL A 38 3.01 -1.19 -10.29
CA VAL A 38 3.90 -0.03 -10.18
C VAL A 38 3.42 1.11 -11.10
N ASN A 39 2.96 0.78 -12.31
CA ASN A 39 2.39 1.77 -13.22
C ASN A 39 1.14 2.43 -12.64
N ALA A 40 0.23 1.65 -12.04
CA ALA A 40 -0.97 2.16 -11.37
C ALA A 40 -0.61 3.04 -10.16
N ALA A 41 0.37 2.62 -9.35
CA ALA A 41 0.86 3.39 -8.22
C ALA A 41 1.54 4.71 -8.65
N THR A 42 2.27 4.71 -9.77
CA THR A 42 2.96 5.90 -10.31
C THR A 42 1.99 6.95 -10.82
N LYS A 43 0.80 6.56 -11.28
CA LYS A 43 -0.28 7.50 -11.67
C LYS A 43 -0.91 8.22 -10.47
N CYS A 44 -0.66 7.77 -9.24
CA CYS A 44 -1.22 8.37 -8.04
C CYS A 44 -0.27 9.44 -7.48
N ASP A 45 -0.80 10.65 -7.22
CA ASP A 45 -0.05 11.78 -6.65
C ASP A 45 0.22 11.67 -5.14
N PHE A 46 -0.17 10.55 -4.51
CA PHE A 46 0.05 10.28 -3.09
C PHE A 46 1.11 9.19 -2.87
N ASP A 47 1.60 9.11 -1.63
CA ASP A 47 2.52 8.06 -1.21
C ASP A 47 1.77 6.73 -1.04
N ILE A 48 2.36 5.67 -1.60
CA ILE A 48 1.84 4.30 -1.56
C ILE A 48 2.98 3.41 -1.11
N ASP A 49 2.81 2.81 0.06
CA ASP A 49 3.76 1.86 0.63
C ASP A 49 3.22 0.44 0.45
N ILE A 50 4.09 -0.49 0.08
CA ILE A 50 3.80 -1.92 0.03
C ILE A 50 4.76 -2.67 0.95
N TYR A 51 4.22 -3.55 1.78
CA TYR A 51 5.01 -4.25 2.77
C TYR A 51 4.50 -5.64 3.12
N TYR A 52 5.43 -6.46 3.58
CA TYR A 52 5.16 -7.71 4.28
C TYR A 52 6.09 -7.82 5.49
N ASN A 53 5.50 -8.09 6.66
CA ASN A 53 6.22 -8.17 7.92
C ASN A 53 6.98 -6.88 8.27
N ARG A 54 8.32 -6.86 8.16
CA ARG A 54 9.18 -5.70 8.47
C ARG A 54 9.75 -5.00 7.22
N TYR A 55 9.47 -5.53 6.04
CA TYR A 55 9.99 -5.00 4.78
C TYR A 55 8.99 -4.02 4.19
N VAL A 56 9.29 -2.72 4.30
CA VAL A 56 8.49 -1.64 3.73
C VAL A 56 9.21 -1.08 2.51
N VAL A 57 8.48 -0.95 1.42
CA VAL A 57 8.98 -0.53 0.12
C VAL A 57 8.00 0.45 -0.50
N ASP A 58 8.54 1.47 -1.18
CA ASP A 58 7.74 2.37 -2.02
C ASP A 58 7.15 1.59 -3.21
N ALA A 59 5.83 1.60 -3.35
CA ALA A 59 5.10 0.92 -4.43
C ALA A 59 5.44 1.46 -5.83
N LYS A 60 6.03 2.65 -5.93
CA LYS A 60 6.53 3.24 -7.18
C LYS A 60 7.91 2.70 -7.59
N SER A 61 8.61 1.98 -6.70
CA SER A 61 9.92 1.39 -6.95
C SER A 61 9.79 -0.06 -7.42
N ILE A 62 9.81 -0.27 -8.74
CA ILE A 62 9.73 -1.61 -9.35
C ILE A 62 10.76 -2.60 -8.79
N LEU A 63 12.01 -2.15 -8.56
CA LEU A 63 13.06 -2.99 -7.99
C LEU A 63 12.75 -3.39 -6.55
N GLY A 64 12.19 -2.48 -5.76
CA GLY A 64 11.78 -2.79 -4.40
C GLY A 64 10.64 -3.79 -4.37
N VAL A 65 9.62 -3.61 -5.23
CA VAL A 65 8.46 -4.51 -5.29
C VAL A 65 8.88 -5.91 -5.73
N PHE A 66 9.79 -6.04 -6.70
CA PHE A 66 10.38 -7.34 -7.07
C PHE A 66 11.24 -7.96 -5.96
N GLY A 67 11.81 -7.13 -5.08
CA GLY A 67 12.56 -7.60 -3.90
C GLY A 67 11.69 -8.17 -2.78
N LEU A 68 10.36 -8.02 -2.86
CA LEU A 68 9.42 -8.59 -1.90
C LEU A 68 9.12 -10.06 -2.19
N ASP A 69 8.76 -10.80 -1.14
CA ASP A 69 8.23 -12.16 -1.28
C ASP A 69 6.78 -12.13 -1.79
N LEU A 70 6.62 -12.16 -3.10
CA LEU A 70 5.33 -12.16 -3.80
C LEU A 70 4.49 -13.44 -3.56
N THR A 71 5.03 -14.45 -2.87
CA THR A 71 4.26 -15.64 -2.47
C THR A 71 3.40 -15.40 -1.23
N LYS A 72 3.59 -14.25 -0.56
CA LYS A 72 2.89 -13.85 0.66
C LYS A 72 1.86 -12.78 0.36
N ALA A 73 0.87 -12.69 1.26
CA ALA A 73 -0.07 -11.59 1.26
C ALA A 73 0.68 -10.28 1.58
N LEU A 74 0.60 -9.32 0.66
CA LEU A 74 1.24 -8.02 0.78
C LEU A 74 0.21 -7.01 1.28
N THR A 75 0.64 -6.10 2.15
CA THR A 75 -0.19 -4.99 2.61
C THR A 75 0.19 -3.74 1.84
N VAL A 76 -0.80 -3.08 1.26
CA VAL A 76 -0.66 -1.79 0.58
C VAL A 76 -1.33 -0.73 1.44
N GLU A 77 -0.60 0.33 1.75
CA GLU A 77 -1.02 1.46 2.57
C GLU A 77 -0.80 2.76 1.79
N TYR A 78 -1.80 3.64 1.77
CA TYR A 78 -1.76 4.85 0.94
C TYR A 78 -2.55 5.99 1.52
N ASN A 79 -2.07 7.21 1.27
CA ASN A 79 -2.55 8.43 1.91
C ASN A 79 -3.29 9.31 0.92
N GLY A 80 -4.38 8.78 0.38
CA GLY A 80 -5.16 9.44 -0.66
C GLY A 80 -6.29 8.56 -1.16
N TYR A 81 -7.05 9.09 -2.12
CA TYR A 81 -8.14 8.38 -2.77
C TYR A 81 -7.97 8.48 -4.28
N ASN A 82 -7.94 7.33 -4.95
CA ASN A 82 -8.03 7.24 -6.39
C ASN A 82 -8.93 6.05 -6.72
N GLU A 83 -10.04 6.32 -7.41
CA GLU A 83 -11.05 5.32 -7.71
C GLU A 83 -10.52 4.19 -8.62
N GLU A 84 -9.72 4.51 -9.64
CA GLU A 84 -9.11 3.52 -10.55
C GLU A 84 -8.15 2.61 -9.78
N PHE A 85 -7.32 3.19 -8.90
CA PHE A 85 -6.39 2.42 -8.07
C PHE A 85 -7.11 1.56 -7.03
N GLU A 86 -8.16 2.07 -6.40
CA GLU A 86 -9.01 1.32 -5.47
C GLU A 86 -9.66 0.10 -6.15
N GLN A 87 -10.23 0.29 -7.35
CA GLN A 87 -10.81 -0.81 -8.14
C GLN A 87 -9.74 -1.82 -8.56
N TYR A 88 -8.56 -1.36 -8.97
CA TYR A 88 -7.43 -2.23 -9.29
C TYR A 88 -6.99 -3.06 -8.08
N LEU A 89 -6.78 -2.42 -6.92
CA LEU A 89 -6.45 -3.12 -5.68
C LEU A 89 -7.55 -4.09 -5.26
N GLN A 90 -8.83 -3.77 -5.48
CA GLN A 90 -9.94 -4.66 -5.19
C GLN A 90 -9.90 -5.94 -6.03
N SER A 91 -9.43 -5.86 -7.29
CA SER A 91 -9.23 -7.04 -8.14
C SER A 91 -8.11 -7.96 -7.66
N LEU A 92 -7.12 -7.42 -6.94
CA LEU A 92 -5.99 -8.14 -6.36
C LEU A 92 -6.21 -8.50 -4.89
N ALA A 93 -7.25 -7.93 -4.27
CA ALA A 93 -7.56 -8.12 -2.88
C ALA A 93 -7.89 -9.58 -2.62
N ILE A 94 -7.32 -10.11 -1.54
CA ILE A 94 -7.71 -11.41 -1.05
C ILE A 94 -9.08 -11.22 -0.40
N ALA A 95 -10.13 -11.71 -1.05
CA ALA A 95 -11.43 -11.86 -0.40
C ALA A 95 -11.22 -12.79 0.80
N CYS A 96 -11.37 -12.25 2.00
CA CYS A 96 -11.40 -13.05 3.22
C CYS A 96 -12.78 -13.70 3.37
#